data_AF-A0A352VP88-F1
#
_entry.id   AF-A0A352VP88-F1
#
_cell.length_a   1.000
_cell.length_b   1.000
_cell.length_c   1.000
_cell.angle_alpha   90.00
_cell.angle_beta   90.00
_cell.angle_gamma   90.00
#
_symmetry.space_group_name_H-M   'P 1'
#
loop_
_entity.id
_entity.type
_entity.pdbx_description
1 polymer ?
#
loop_
_entity_poly.entity_id
_entity_poly.type
_entity_poly.pdbx_seq_one_letter_code
_entity_poly.pdbx_strand_id
1 'polypeptide(L)' 'NGQIFVADSESDNVQNPGWEMGIRIGDAETGWVTDFIVYQWGDPSVILGNGAEFVAVDRDGNIYGGEPVPRNLQKYVRVR' A
#
# COMPACT_ATOMS: atom_id res chain seq x y z
N ASN A 1 2.39 16.44 10.91
CA ASN A 1 2.15 15.00 11.07
C ASN A 1 3.14 14.27 10.18
N GLY A 2 4.40 14.15 10.60
CA GLY A 2 5.54 13.73 9.76
C GLY A 2 5.49 12.25 9.35
N GLN A 3 4.45 11.87 8.61
CA GLN A 3 4.26 10.51 8.12
C GLN A 3 4.46 10.46 6.61
N ILE A 4 4.97 9.33 6.14
CA ILE A 4 5.02 8.96 4.74
C ILE A 4 4.12 7.74 4.49
N PHE A 5 3.44 7.74 3.35
CA PHE A 5 2.57 6.66 2.90
C PHE A 5 3.13 6.18 1.55
N VAL A 6 3.42 4.89 1.46
CA VAL A 6 4.03 4.29 0.27
C VAL A 6 3.14 3.17 -0.21
N ALA A 7 2.53 3.37 -1.38
CA ALA A 7 1.82 2.33 -2.09
C ALA A 7 2.83 1.41 -2.76
N ASP A 8 2.63 0.10 -2.62
CA ASP A 8 3.44 -0.93 -3.23
C ASP A 8 2.50 -1.93 -3.92
N SER A 9 2.55 -1.92 -5.25
CA SER A 9 1.79 -2.80 -6.14
C SER A 9 2.66 -3.89 -6.78
N GLU A 10 3.96 -3.92 -6.50
CA GLU A 10 4.97 -4.66 -7.27
C GLU A 10 5.86 -5.55 -6.39
N SER A 11 5.50 -5.78 -5.13
CA SER A 11 6.06 -6.89 -4.34
C SER A 11 5.57 -8.25 -4.85
N ASP A 12 6.22 -8.69 -5.93
CA ASP A 12 6.03 -9.96 -6.62
C ASP A 12 7.33 -10.79 -6.64
N ASN A 13 7.31 -11.94 -7.33
CA ASN A 13 8.45 -12.86 -7.41
C ASN A 13 9.65 -12.35 -8.23
N VAL A 14 9.57 -11.18 -8.85
CA VAL A 14 10.59 -10.60 -9.73
C VAL A 14 11.05 -9.23 -9.25
N GLN A 15 10.14 -8.28 -9.04
CA GLN A 15 10.46 -6.87 -8.76
C GLN A 15 10.89 -6.65 -7.30
N ASN A 16 10.20 -7.28 -6.34
CA ASN A 16 10.57 -7.22 -4.92
C ASN A 16 10.27 -8.54 -4.18
N PRO A 17 11.04 -9.61 -4.47
CA PRO A 17 10.77 -10.95 -3.99
C PRO A 17 10.90 -11.08 -2.46
N GLY A 18 9.98 -11.84 -1.87
CA GLY A 18 9.97 -12.15 -0.44
C GLY A 18 9.26 -11.10 0.44
N TRP A 19 8.68 -10.07 -0.16
CA TRP A 19 7.92 -9.05 0.55
C TRP A 19 6.42 -9.14 0.27
N GLU A 20 5.61 -8.72 1.23
CA GLU A 20 4.18 -8.56 1.07
C GLU A 20 3.85 -7.24 0.38
N MET A 21 2.86 -7.29 -0.51
CA MET A 21 2.31 -6.15 -1.23
C MET A 21 1.29 -5.39 -0.37
N GLY A 22 1.18 -4.07 -0.55
CA GLY A 22 0.26 -3.26 0.25
C GLY A 22 0.63 -1.79 0.38
N ILE A 23 0.21 -1.15 1.47
CA ILE A 23 0.53 0.24 1.79
C ILE A 23 1.34 0.28 3.08
N ARG A 24 2.56 0.79 3.00
CA ARG A 24 3.44 1.03 4.16
C ARG A 24 3.25 2.44 4.68
N ILE A 25 3.18 2.57 6.00
CA ILE A 25 3.04 3.84 6.70
C ILE A 25 4.20 3.97 7.67
N GLY A 26 4.88 5.10 7.65
CA GLY A 26 6.06 5.30 8.48
C GLY A 26 6.32 6.75 8.81
N ASP A 27 7.38 6.94 9.58
CA ASP A 27 7.92 8.26 9.91
C ASP A 27 8.72 8.82 8.73
N ALA A 28 8.40 10.04 8.30
CA ALA A 28 9.00 10.65 7.11
C ALA A 28 10.44 11.14 7.33
N GLU A 29 10.86 11.36 8.57
CA GLU A 29 12.20 11.84 8.91
C GLU A 29 13.20 10.69 9.00
N THR A 30 12.79 9.58 9.61
CA THR A 30 13.63 8.42 9.89
C THR A 30 13.46 7.28 8.89
N GLY A 31 12.33 7.22 8.18
CA GLY A 31 12.00 6.16 7.24
C GLY A 31 11.52 4.86 7.90
N TRP A 32 11.36 4.82 9.22
CA TRP A 32 10.87 3.62 9.91
C TRP A 32 9.39 3.39 9.62
N VAL A 33 9.08 2.18 9.14
CA VAL A 33 7.69 1.71 8.94
C VAL A 33 7.09 1.36 10.30
N THR A 34 5.97 1.97 10.64
CA THR A 34 5.24 1.74 11.90
C THR A 34 3.98 0.92 11.70
N ASP A 35 3.36 1.02 10.52
CA ASP A 35 2.12 0.33 10.20
C ASP A 35 2.15 -0.18 8.74
N PHE A 36 1.40 -1.25 8.50
CA PHE A 36 1.31 -1.86 7.18
C PHE A 36 -0.10 -2.35 6.91
N ILE A 37 -0.65 -1.97 5.75
CA ILE A 37 -1.93 -2.45 5.23
C ILE A 37 -1.62 -3.46 4.14
N VAL A 38 -1.73 -4.75 4.46
CA VAL A 38 -1.58 -5.84 3.49
C VAL A 38 -2.65 -5.76 2.40
N TYR A 39 -2.22 -5.90 1.14
CA TYR A 39 -3.13 -6.19 0.03
C TYR A 39 -3.50 -7.68 0.05
N GLN A 40 -4.68 -8.00 0.59
CA GLN A 40 -5.12 -9.38 0.90
C GLN A 40 -5.27 -10.29 -0.32
N TRP A 41 -5.28 -9.72 -1.52
CA TRP A 41 -5.47 -10.43 -2.78
C TRP A 41 -4.18 -10.52 -3.60
N GLY A 42 -3.03 -10.17 -3.02
CA GLY A 42 -1.75 -10.19 -3.70
C GLY A 42 -1.35 -11.59 -4.13
N ASP A 43 -1.20 -11.79 -5.44
CA ASP A 43 -0.57 -12.97 -6.03
C ASP A 43 0.83 -12.59 -6.54
N PRO A 44 1.91 -13.07 -5.90
CA PRO A 44 3.28 -12.71 -6.30
C PRO A 44 3.70 -13.32 -7.65
N SER A 45 2.88 -14.16 -8.27
CA SER A 45 3.10 -14.61 -9.66
C SER A 45 2.64 -13.59 -10.71
N VAL A 46 1.86 -12.58 -10.32
CA VAL A 46 1.34 -11.53 -11.22
C VAL A 46 2.26 -10.31 -11.18
N ILE A 47 3.04 -10.12 -12.24
CA ILE A 47 4.08 -9.07 -12.37
C ILE A 47 3.61 -7.76 -13.03
N LEU A 48 2.31 -7.59 -13.26
CA LEU A 48 1.75 -6.43 -13.97
C LEU A 48 1.49 -5.23 -13.05
N GLY A 49 1.81 -5.35 -11.75
CA GLY A 49 1.32 -4.45 -10.70
C GLY A 49 -0.13 -4.77 -10.34
N ASN A 50 -0.39 -5.42 -9.20
CA ASN A 50 -1.75 -5.90 -8.87
C ASN A 50 -2.41 -5.21 -7.67
N GLY A 51 -1.63 -4.49 -6.87
CA GLY A 51 -2.09 -3.75 -5.69
C GLY A 51 -2.27 -2.26 -5.93
N ALA A 52 -2.15 -1.48 -4.85
CA ALA A 52 -2.26 -0.03 -4.91
C ALA A 52 -1.00 0.60 -5.54
N GLU A 53 -1.19 1.40 -6.59
CA GLU A 53 -0.13 2.24 -7.20
C GLU A 53 -0.20 3.68 -6.70
N PHE A 54 -1.37 4.09 -6.21
CA PHE A 54 -1.63 5.44 -5.72
C PHE A 54 -2.12 5.37 -4.28
N VAL A 55 -1.71 6.34 -3.46
CA VAL A 55 -2.22 6.51 -2.10
C VAL A 55 -2.54 7.97 -1.82
N ALA A 56 -3.70 8.20 -1.20
CA ALA A 56 -4.10 9.51 -0.68
C ALA A 56 -4.68 9.36 0.74
N VAL A 57 -4.58 10.43 1.53
CA VAL A 57 -5.07 10.45 2.92
C VAL A 57 -5.93 11.69 3.12
N ASP A 58 -7.13 11.52 3.68
CA ASP A 58 -8.01 12.64 4.00
C ASP A 58 -7.74 13.22 5.41
N ARG A 59 -8.43 14.32 5.74
CA ARG A 59 -8.28 15.01 7.04
C ARG A 59 -8.66 14.16 8.26
N ASP A 60 -9.45 13.11 8.07
CA ASP A 60 -9.90 12.21 9.14
C ASP A 60 -8.94 11.02 9.29
N GLY A 61 -7.87 10.97 8.48
CA GLY A 61 -6.90 9.88 8.47
C GLY A 61 -7.38 8.65 7.71
N ASN A 62 -8.46 8.74 6.93
CA ASN A 62 -8.83 7.63 6.04
C ASN A 62 -7.86 7.57 4.87
N ILE A 63 -7.51 6.35 4.48
CA ILE A 63 -6.56 6.09 3.39
C ILE A 63 -7.32 5.58 2.18
N TYR A 64 -6.92 6.05 1.00
CA TYR A 64 -7.50 5.66 -0.28
C TYR A 64 -6.40 5.07 -1.16
N GLY A 65 -6.58 3.82 -1.59
CA GLY A 65 -5.66 3.11 -2.48
C GLY A 65 -6.24 3.00 -3.89
N GLY A 66 -5.52 3.49 -4.89
CA GLY A 66 -5.89 3.32 -6.30
C GLY A 66 -5.22 2.10 -6.91
N GLU A 67 -6.01 1.16 -7.42
CA GLU A 67 -5.58 -0.15 -7.91
C GLU A 67 -5.90 -0.28 -9.42
N PRO A 68 -4.94 0.01 -10.34
CA PRO A 68 -5.24 0.12 -11.77
C PRO A 68 -5.62 -1.20 -12.43
N VAL A 69 -4.92 -2.29 -12.12
CA VAL A 69 -5.21 -3.61 -12.71
C VAL A 69 -6.56 -4.17 -12.22
N PRO A 70 -6.86 -4.19 -10.90
CA PRO A 70 -8.20 -4.52 -10.41
C PRO A 70 -9.29 -3.51 -10.80
N ARG A 71 -8.90 -2.31 -11.25
CA ARG A 71 -9.78 -1.17 -11.57
C ARG A 71 -10.66 -0.76 -10.40
N ASN A 72 -10.02 -0.58 -9.26
CA ASN A 72 -10.71 -0.41 -8.01
C ASN A 72 -10.14 0.76 -7.19
N LEU A 73 -10.99 1.35 -6.36
CA LEU A 73 -10.62 2.39 -5.41
C LEU A 73 -11.01 1.91 -4.01
N GLN A 74 -10.01 1.51 -3.22
CA GLN A 74 -10.22 1.06 -1.85
C GLN A 74 -10.19 2.22 -0.88
N LYS A 75 -11.05 2.16 0.15
CA LYS A 75 -10.97 3.03 1.32
C LYS A 75 -10.66 2.20 2.55
N TYR A 76 -9.58 2.53 3.24
CA TYR A 76 -9.20 1.94 4.51
C TYR A 76 -9.52 2.92 5.63
N VAL A 77 -10.27 2.42 6.62
CA VAL A 77 -10.66 3.17 7.81
C VAL A 77 -10.09 2.46 9.01
N ARG A 78 -9.36 3.19 9.85
CA ARG A 78 -8.89 2.64 11.12
C ARG A 78 -10.09 2.42 12.04
N VAL A 79 -10.36 1.17 12.37
CA VAL A 79 -11.40 0.79 13.33
C VAL A 79 -10.72 0.31 14.60
N ARG A 80 -10.71 1.20 15.62
CA ARG A 80 -10.07 1.07 16.95
C ARG A 80 -8.65 1.61 17.04
#